data_AF-A0A1G5U4I4-F1
#
_entry.id   AF-A0A1G5U4I4-F1
#
_cell.length_a   1.000
_cell.length_b   1.000
_cell.length_c   1.000
_cell.angle_alpha   90.00
_cell.angle_beta   90.00
_cell.angle_gamma   90.00
#
_symmetry.space_group_name_H-M   'P 1'
#
loop_
_entity.id
_entity.type
_entity.pdbx_description
1 polymer ?
#
loop_
_entity_poly.entity_id
_entity_poly.type
_entity_poly.pdbx_seq_one_letter_code
_entity_poly.pdbx_strand_id
1 'polypeptide(L)'
;MEWGFSGVMVRGSGIPWDLRKAQPYECYEEMEFDIPVGKNGDTYDRQVIRMEEMRQSVRIMKQCVAKLREPAGQEPIAALDGTFAPPPRRAMKRSMEALIRPRARSCTGRGRSSAHTRPRPDRSSRPQACRGSPGPER
;
A
#
# COMPACT_ATOMS: atom_id res chain seq x y z
N MET A 1 -6.71 -24.52 1.40
CA MET A 1 -7.06 -23.35 2.24
C MET A 1 -8.58 -23.14 2.18
N GLU A 2 -9.37 -23.99 2.84
CA GLU A 2 -10.85 -23.90 2.77
C GLU A 2 -11.45 -22.91 3.78
N TRP A 3 -10.70 -22.57 4.83
CA TRP A 3 -11.22 -21.81 5.99
C TRP A 3 -10.80 -20.33 6.04
N GLY A 4 -10.11 -19.83 5.01
CA GLY A 4 -9.77 -18.39 4.91
C GLY A 4 -8.84 -17.84 6.00
N PHE A 5 -8.07 -18.69 6.69
CA PHE A 5 -7.14 -18.23 7.72
C PHE A 5 -6.04 -17.32 7.15
N SER A 6 -5.66 -16.28 7.90
CA SER A 6 -4.67 -15.29 7.49
C SER A 6 -3.71 -14.93 8.64
N GLY A 7 -2.57 -14.33 8.28
CA GLY A 7 -1.57 -13.82 9.23
C GLY A 7 -0.95 -14.91 10.11
N VAL A 8 -0.89 -14.67 11.42
CA VAL A 8 -0.26 -15.54 12.42
C VAL A 8 -0.80 -16.97 12.40
N MET A 9 -2.08 -17.15 12.03
CA MET A 9 -2.70 -18.47 11.96
C MET A 9 -2.06 -19.35 10.86
N VAL A 10 -1.69 -18.73 9.73
CA VAL A 10 -1.03 -19.42 8.61
C VAL A 10 0.44 -19.67 8.93
N ARG A 11 1.09 -18.68 9.56
CA ARG A 11 2.51 -18.75 9.98
C ARG A 11 2.75 -19.76 11.10
N GLY A 12 1.82 -19.90 12.03
CA GLY A 12 1.89 -20.90 13.09
C GLY A 12 1.89 -22.32 12.52
N SER A 13 1.16 -22.54 11.43
CA SER A 13 1.07 -23.83 10.72
C SER A 13 2.24 -24.12 9.77
N GLY A 14 3.36 -23.37 9.88
CA GLY A 14 4.57 -23.62 9.09
C GLY A 14 4.57 -23.02 7.69
N ILE A 15 3.55 -22.26 7.29
CA ILE A 15 3.50 -21.63 5.97
C ILE A 15 4.04 -20.19 6.06
N PRO A 16 5.18 -19.87 5.42
CA PRO A 16 5.78 -18.53 5.46
C PRO A 16 5.03 -17.56 4.54
N TRP A 17 3.82 -17.15 4.95
CA TRP A 17 2.99 -16.22 4.18
C TRP A 17 2.82 -14.88 4.89
N ASP A 18 3.23 -13.80 4.22
CA ASP A 18 3.04 -12.41 4.67
C ASP A 18 2.87 -11.48 3.47
N LEU A 19 1.84 -10.62 3.52
CA LEU A 19 1.56 -9.65 2.46
C LEU A 19 2.70 -8.64 2.30
N ARG A 20 3.38 -8.27 3.39
CA ARG A 20 4.46 -7.27 3.35
C ARG A 20 5.67 -7.69 2.53
N LYS A 21 5.87 -9.00 2.33
CA LYS A 21 6.92 -9.55 1.46
C LYS A 21 6.38 -10.08 0.14
N ALA A 22 5.20 -10.72 0.14
CA ALA A 22 4.64 -11.30 -1.08
C ALA A 22 4.09 -10.25 -2.05
N GLN A 23 3.47 -9.19 -1.52
CA GLN A 23 2.93 -8.07 -2.27
C GLN A 23 3.28 -6.76 -1.55
N PRO A 24 4.55 -6.33 -1.64
CA PRO A 24 4.98 -5.14 -0.94
C PRO A 24 4.18 -3.91 -1.36
N TYR A 25 3.91 -3.05 -0.38
CA TYR A 25 3.25 -1.77 -0.59
C TYR A 25 4.10 -0.66 0.06
N GLU A 26 3.96 0.56 -0.46
CA GLU A 26 4.67 1.74 0.02
C GLU A 26 6.20 1.52 0.10
N CYS A 27 6.76 1.51 1.32
CA CYS A 27 8.20 1.47 1.58
C CYS A 27 8.67 0.17 2.24
N TYR A 28 7.84 -0.88 2.27
CA TYR A 28 8.23 -2.16 2.89
C TYR A 28 9.25 -2.96 2.08
N GLU A 29 9.41 -2.68 0.78
CA GLU A 29 10.43 -3.32 -0.07
C GLU A 29 11.86 -3.05 0.41
N GLU A 30 12.09 -1.82 0.85
CA GLU A 30 13.40 -1.35 1.27
C GLU A 30 13.69 -1.61 2.75
N MET A 31 12.78 -2.27 3.47
CA MET A 31 12.91 -2.55 4.90
C MET A 31 13.34 -3.98 5.13
N GLU A 32 14.26 -4.15 6.07
CA GLU A 32 14.79 -5.46 6.43
C GLU A 32 14.10 -5.95 7.71
N PHE A 33 13.26 -6.97 7.55
CA PHE A 33 12.59 -7.67 8.65
C PHE A 33 12.43 -9.14 8.31
N ASP A 34 12.41 -9.95 9.37
CA ASP A 34 12.30 -11.40 9.29
C ASP A 34 10.87 -11.85 9.61
N ILE A 35 10.40 -12.91 8.95
CA ILE A 35 9.07 -13.49 9.20
C ILE A 35 9.23 -14.71 10.11
N PRO A 36 8.76 -14.65 11.37
CA PRO A 36 8.78 -15.80 12.26
C PRO A 36 7.74 -16.85 11.79
N VAL A 37 8.16 -18.12 11.78
CA VAL A 37 7.34 -19.25 11.36
C VAL A 37 7.34 -20.30 12.49
N GLY A 38 6.15 -20.76 12.86
CA GLY A 38 5.96 -21.82 13.85
C GLY A 38 6.13 -23.19 13.20
N LYS A 39 6.39 -24.22 14.02
CA LYS A 39 6.61 -25.58 13.50
C LYS A 39 5.41 -26.49 13.76
N ASN A 40 4.73 -26.29 14.89
CA ASN A 40 3.79 -27.26 15.43
C ASN A 40 2.32 -26.84 15.23
N GLY A 41 2.05 -25.57 14.86
CA GLY A 41 0.68 -25.10 14.64
C GLY A 41 -0.14 -24.89 15.92
N ASP A 42 0.49 -25.01 17.09
CA ASP A 42 -0.14 -24.90 18.39
C ASP A 42 -0.39 -23.44 18.82
N THR A 43 -1.13 -23.27 19.92
CA THR A 43 -1.42 -21.93 20.46
C THR A 43 -0.15 -21.25 20.98
N TYR A 44 0.84 -22.02 21.40
CA TYR A 44 2.08 -21.51 21.95
C TYR A 44 2.96 -20.86 20.87
N ASP A 45 3.15 -21.52 19.74
CA ASP A 45 3.85 -21.01 18.56
C ASP A 45 3.24 -19.70 18.09
N ARG A 46 1.90 -19.58 18.09
CA ARG A 46 1.22 -18.33 17.74
C ARG A 46 1.53 -17.20 18.71
N GLN A 47 1.66 -17.51 20.00
CA GLN A 47 2.03 -16.53 21.01
C GLN A 47 3.49 -16.11 20.85
N VAL A 48 4.40 -17.05 20.60
CA VAL A 48 5.83 -16.77 20.35
C VAL A 48 6.01 -15.93 19.09
N ILE A 49 5.31 -16.27 18.00
CA ILE A 49 5.31 -15.50 16.75
C ILE A 49 4.89 -14.05 17.00
N ARG A 50 3.83 -13.80 17.79
CA ARG A 50 3.40 -12.44 18.13
C ARG A 50 4.47 -11.67 18.90
N MET A 51 5.15 -12.34 19.85
CA MET A 51 6.24 -11.72 20.60
C MET A 51 7.41 -11.34 19.68
N GLU A 52 7.73 -12.20 18.72
CA GLU A 52 8.81 -11.94 17.77
C GLU A 52 8.43 -10.85 16.76
N GLU A 53 7.17 -10.80 16.30
CA GLU A 53 6.65 -9.74 15.45
C GLU A 53 6.71 -8.36 16.12
N MET A 54 6.50 -8.27 17.44
CA MET A 54 6.71 -7.02 18.17
C MET A 54 8.17 -6.56 18.12
N ARG A 55 9.13 -7.49 18.23
CA ARG A 55 10.56 -7.17 18.13
C ARG A 55 10.92 -6.70 16.72
N GLN A 56 10.42 -7.38 15.69
CA GLN A 56 10.61 -6.98 14.30
C GLN A 56 9.95 -5.63 14.00
N SER A 57 8.79 -5.32 14.61
CA SER A 57 8.15 -4.01 14.49
C SER A 57 9.03 -2.90 15.06
N VAL A 58 9.70 -3.14 16.19
CA VAL A 58 10.68 -2.20 16.75
C VAL A 58 11.89 -2.00 15.83
N ARG A 59 12.37 -3.07 15.17
CA ARG A 59 13.46 -2.98 14.18
C ARG A 59 13.05 -2.10 13.00
N ILE A 60 11.85 -2.30 12.46
CA ILE A 60 11.29 -1.48 11.37
C ILE A 60 11.20 -0.01 11.81
N MET A 61 10.66 0.28 13.00
CA MET A 61 10.56 1.66 13.49
C MET A 61 11.93 2.36 13.55
N LYS A 62 12.97 1.66 13.99
CA LYS A 62 14.34 2.21 14.03
C LYS A 62 14.88 2.50 12.63
N GLN A 63 14.63 1.61 11.67
CA GLN A 63 15.01 1.82 10.26
C GLN A 63 14.27 3.01 9.65
N CYS A 64 12.96 3.15 9.90
CA CYS A 64 12.17 4.29 9.44
C CYS A 64 12.72 5.61 10.00
N VAL A 65 13.07 5.67 11.28
CA VAL A 65 13.64 6.88 11.89
C VAL A 65 15.00 7.24 11.28
N ALA A 66 15.83 6.24 10.96
CA ALA A 66 17.09 6.48 10.26
C ALA A 66 16.85 7.08 8.86
N LYS A 67 15.96 6.46 8.07
CA LYS A 67 15.62 6.93 6.72
C LYS A 67 14.98 8.32 6.70
N LEU A 68 14.12 8.63 7.67
CA LEU A 68 13.49 9.96 7.77
C LEU A 68 14.49 11.08 8.10
N ARG A 69 15.63 10.75 8.73
CA ARG A 69 16.70 11.73 9.02
C ARG A 69 17.59 12.01 7.82
N GLU A 70 17.58 11.15 6.81
CA GLU A 70 18.30 11.36 5.57
C GLU A 70 17.69 12.53 4.78
N PRO A 71 18.48 13.27 3.98
CA PRO A 71 18.01 14.44 3.25
C PRO A 71 16.86 14.13 2.26
N ALA A 72 16.77 12.89 1.78
CA ALA A 72 15.67 12.42 0.93
C ALA A 72 14.32 12.26 1.67
N GLY A 73 14.33 12.23 3.01
CA GLY A 73 13.13 12.07 3.84
C GLY A 73 12.43 13.39 4.20
N GLN A 74 13.00 14.55 3.83
CA GLN A 74 12.42 15.88 4.10
C GLN A 74 11.44 16.35 3.02
N GLU A 75 10.97 15.43 2.20
CA GLU A 75 9.91 15.71 1.24
C GLU A 75 8.57 16.00 1.93
N PRO A 76 7.67 16.74 1.28
CA PRO A 76 6.35 17.04 1.81
C PRO A 76 5.57 15.76 2.17
N ILE A 77 5.12 15.65 3.43
CA ILE A 77 4.37 14.51 3.97
C ILE A 77 3.05 14.26 3.21
N ALA A 78 2.52 15.30 2.56
CA ALA A 78 1.28 15.25 1.81
C ALA A 78 1.51 15.72 0.37
N ALA A 79 0.71 15.18 -0.55
CA ALA A 79 0.71 15.60 -1.94
C ALA A 79 0.62 17.13 -2.05
N LEU A 80 1.55 17.73 -2.79
CA LEU A 80 1.59 19.17 -3.04
C LEU A 80 0.35 19.66 -3.80
N ASP A 81 -0.29 18.74 -4.52
CA ASP A 81 -1.54 18.95 -5.20
C ASP A 81 -2.65 19.09 -4.16
N GLY A 82 -2.96 20.35 -3.82
CA GLY A 82 -4.04 20.74 -2.90
C GLY A 82 -5.46 20.32 -3.32
N THR A 83 -5.55 19.42 -4.30
CA THR A 83 -6.75 18.71 -4.74
C THR A 83 -7.11 17.59 -3.77
N PHE A 84 -6.13 16.81 -3.30
CA PHE A 84 -6.38 15.65 -2.44
C PHE A 84 -6.05 15.94 -0.97
N ALA A 85 -4.89 16.51 -0.71
CA ALA A 85 -4.48 16.93 0.62
C ALA A 85 -4.91 18.38 0.88
N PRO A 86 -5.38 18.70 2.10
CA PRO A 86 -5.59 20.09 2.46
C PRO A 86 -4.24 20.84 2.47
N PRO A 87 -4.21 22.09 1.99
CA PRO A 87 -3.00 22.89 2.02
C PRO A 87 -2.59 23.21 3.47
N PRO A 88 -1.31 23.53 3.70
CA PRO A 88 -0.83 23.89 5.03
C PRO A 88 -1.58 25.11 5.56
N ARG A 89 -1.86 25.12 6.88
CA ARG A 89 -2.63 26.21 7.54
C ARG A 89 -2.05 27.60 7.32
N ARG A 90 -0.73 27.72 7.10
CA ARG A 90 -0.06 28.98 6.77
C ARG A 90 -0.48 29.53 5.39
N ALA A 91 -0.64 28.67 4.39
CA ALA A 91 -1.04 29.06 3.04
C ALA A 91 -2.53 29.45 2.94
N MET A 92 -3.37 28.84 3.79
CA MET A 92 -4.81 29.11 3.87
C MET A 92 -5.13 30.57 4.26
N LYS A 93 -4.24 31.22 5.04
CA LYS A 93 -4.41 32.62 5.44
C LYS A 93 -3.94 33.64 4.39
N ARG A 94 -3.17 33.21 3.38
CA ARG A 94 -2.53 34.10 2.40
C ARG A 94 -3.14 34.03 1.01
N SER A 95 -3.77 32.92 0.64
CA SER A 95 -4.30 32.73 -0.71
C SER A 95 -5.77 32.29 -0.68
N MET A 96 -6.59 32.94 -1.51
CA MET A 96 -8.00 32.64 -1.68
C MET A 96 -8.21 31.19 -2.17
N GLU A 97 -7.35 30.73 -3.08
CA GLU A 97 -7.42 29.36 -3.62
C GLU A 97 -7.21 28.28 -2.56
N ALA A 98 -6.27 28.49 -1.63
CA ALA A 98 -6.03 27.57 -0.52
C ALA A 98 -7.18 27.56 0.52
N LEU A 99 -8.03 28.58 0.53
CA LEU A 99 -9.24 28.63 1.36
C LEU A 99 -10.44 27.98 0.66
N ILE A 100 -10.60 28.23 -0.64
CA ILE A 100 -11.73 27.72 -1.43
C ILE A 100 -11.64 26.20 -1.59
N ARG A 101 -10.48 25.64 -1.95
CA ARG A 101 -10.35 24.20 -2.24
C ARG A 101 -10.81 23.30 -1.08
N PRO A 102 -10.38 23.51 0.17
CA PRO A 102 -10.85 22.72 1.31
C PRO A 102 -12.34 22.90 1.60
N ARG A 103 -12.85 24.14 1.49
CA ARG A 103 -14.27 24.45 1.74
C ARG A 103 -15.18 23.85 0.66
N ALA A 104 -14.79 23.94 -0.60
CA ALA A 104 -15.49 23.32 -1.71
C ALA A 104 -15.57 21.80 -1.53
N ARG A 105 -14.53 21.14 -1.01
CA ARG A 105 -14.55 19.70 -0.71
C ARG A 105 -15.49 19.36 0.44
N SER A 106 -15.44 20.09 1.56
CA SER A 106 -16.32 19.81 2.71
C SER A 106 -17.80 19.96 2.36
N CYS A 107 -18.15 20.87 1.45
CA CYS A 107 -19.53 21.11 1.03
C CYS A 107 -20.01 20.18 -0.09
N THR A 108 -19.13 19.74 -1.01
CA THR A 108 -19.56 18.98 -2.19
C THR A 108 -19.53 17.47 -2.02
N GLY A 109 -18.83 16.94 -1.00
CA GLY A 109 -18.70 15.49 -0.75
C GLY A 109 -18.20 14.68 -1.95
N ARG A 110 -17.78 15.35 -3.02
CA ARG A 110 -17.45 14.76 -4.32
C ARG A 110 -15.94 14.72 -4.43
N GLY A 111 -15.38 13.57 -4.08
CA GLY A 111 -14.11 13.14 -4.66
C GLY A 111 -14.30 12.96 -6.16
N ARG A 112 -14.20 14.04 -6.94
CA ARG A 112 -13.89 13.90 -8.36
C ARG A 112 -12.42 13.48 -8.41
N SER A 113 -12.20 12.17 -8.34
CA SER A 113 -10.97 11.55 -8.82
C SER A 113 -10.72 12.09 -10.21
N SER A 114 -9.73 12.97 -10.34
CA SER A 114 -9.13 13.27 -11.64
C SER A 114 -8.37 12.02 -12.05
N ALA A 115 -9.14 11.04 -12.55
CA ALA A 115 -8.59 10.03 -13.42
C ALA A 115 -7.82 10.80 -14.50
N HIS A 116 -6.51 10.62 -14.49
CA HIS A 116 -5.70 10.83 -15.68
C HIS A 116 -6.45 10.15 -16.82
N THR A 117 -7.08 10.95 -17.66
CA THR A 117 -7.61 10.53 -18.95
C THR A 117 -6.41 10.06 -19.74
N ARG A 118 -6.10 8.76 -19.64
CA ARG A 118 -5.40 8.09 -20.74
C ARG A 118 -6.23 8.40 -21.98
N PRO A 119 -5.66 9.01 -23.04
CA PRO A 119 -6.41 9.21 -24.27
C PRO A 119 -6.90 7.83 -24.71
N ARG A 120 -8.21 7.72 -24.96
CA ARG A 120 -8.79 6.50 -25.54
C ARG A 120 -8.07 6.27 -26.87
N PRO A 121 -7.43 5.11 -27.10
CA PRO A 121 -6.84 4.85 -28.40
C PRO A 121 -7.95 4.81 -29.45
N ASP A 122 -7.67 5.45 -30.59
CA ASP A 122 -8.58 5.51 -31.73
C ASP A 122 -9.03 4.11 -32.15
N ARG A 123 -10.33 4.00 -32.43
CA ARG A 123 -11.05 2.75 -32.72
C ARG A 123 -10.55 2.03 -33.99
N SER A 124 -9.59 2.61 -34.71
CA SER A 124 -8.97 2.12 -35.95
C SER A 124 -7.69 1.30 -35.76
N SER A 125 -7.16 1.17 -34.53
CA SER A 125 -5.88 0.49 -34.25
C SER A 125 -5.99 -0.75 -33.36
N ARG A 126 -7.07 -1.53 -33.50
CA ARG A 126 -7.14 -2.86 -32.85
C ARG A 126 -6.33 -3.88 -33.67
N PRO A 127 -5.24 -4.47 -33.14
CA PRO A 127 -4.62 -5.61 -33.79
C PRO A 127 -5.61 -6.79 -33.79
N GLN A 128 -5.68 -7.41 -34.96
CA GLN A 128 -6.52 -8.54 -35.32
C GLN A 128 -6.02 -9.82 -34.63
N ALA A 129 -6.27 -9.98 -33.33
CA ALA A 129 -5.78 -11.16 -32.59
C ALA A 129 -6.79 -11.70 -31.57
N CYS A 130 -8.05 -11.85 -31.99
CA CYS A 130 -9.01 -12.77 -31.37
C CYS A 130 -9.85 -13.40 -32.49
N ARG A 131 -9.23 -14.24 -33.33
CA ARG A 131 -9.95 -15.28 -34.07
C ARG A 131 -9.39 -16.61 -33.59
N GLY A 132 -10.31 -17.48 -33.19
CA GLY A 132 -10.04 -18.67 -32.39
C GLY A 132 -8.99 -19.62 -32.97
N SER A 133 -8.35 -20.35 -32.07
CA SER A 133 -7.66 -21.58 -32.40
C SER A 133 -8.36 -22.71 -31.64
N PRO A 134 -8.71 -23.81 -32.33
CA PRO A 134 -9.44 -24.94 -31.74
C PRO A 134 -8.51 -25.72 -30.79
N GLY A 135 -9.07 -26.26 -29.70
CA GLY A 135 -8.34 -27.16 -28.81
C GLY A 135 -7.95 -28.47 -29.51
N PRO A 136 -6.91 -29.18 -29.04
CA PRO A 136 -6.64 -30.54 -29.47
C PRO A 136 -7.23 -31.54 -28.48
N GLU A 137 -8.01 -32.48 -29.02
CA GLU A 137 -8.26 -33.80 -28.44
C GLU A 137 -6.95 -34.60 -28.39
N ARG A 138 -6.56 -35.05 -27.20
CA ARG A 138 -6.06 -36.40 -26.84
C ARG A 138 -5.67 -36.43 -25.38
#